data_AF-A0A2V8V8G9-F1
#
_entry.id   AF-A0A2V8V8G9-F1
#
_cell.length_a   1.000
_cell.length_b   1.000
_cell.length_c   1.000
_cell.angle_alpha   90.00
_cell.angle_beta   90.00
_cell.angle_gamma   90.00
#
_symmetry.space_group_name_H-M   'P 1'
#
loop_
_entity.id
_entity.type
_entity.pdbx_description
1 polymer ?
#
loop_
_entity_poly.entity_id
_entity_poly.type
_entity_poly.pdbx_seq_one_letter_code
_entity_poly.pdbx_strand_id
1 'polypeptide(L)' 'MDSQARSLAKAVSYRVLRSAVTALIVLLFSGSLKISLGVGALDMLSKIALYFLHERLWNYIPYGRPKPPEYEI' A
#
# COMPACT_ATOMS: atom_id res chain seq x y z
N MET A 1 13.11 -11.65 13.21
CA MET A 1 12.21 -12.34 12.26
C MET A 1 10.90 -11.58 12.25
N ASP A 2 10.58 -10.87 11.17
CA ASP A 2 9.25 -10.26 11.03
C ASP A 2 8.19 -11.34 11.26
N SER A 3 7.29 -11.10 12.21
CA SER A 3 6.25 -12.06 12.55
C SER A 3 5.39 -12.31 11.30
N GLN A 4 5.08 -13.58 10.99
CA GLN A 4 4.30 -13.99 9.81
C GLN A 4 3.03 -13.14 9.62
N ALA A 5 2.39 -12.74 10.73
CA ALA A 5 1.25 -11.85 10.76
C ALA A 5 1.51 -10.44 10.17
N ARG A 6 2.72 -9.88 10.38
CA ARG A 6 3.13 -8.57 9.85
C ARG A 6 3.24 -8.61 8.32
N SER A 7 3.82 -9.69 7.79
CA SER A 7 3.99 -9.89 6.35
C SER A 7 2.64 -10.12 5.67
N LEU A 8 1.74 -10.89 6.30
CA LEU A 8 0.39 -11.13 5.79
C LEU A 8 -0.44 -9.83 5.76
N ALA A 9 -0.40 -9.03 6.84
CA ALA A 9 -1.09 -7.75 6.90
C ALA A 9 -0.58 -6.75 5.85
N LYS A 10 0.74 -6.73 5.60
CA LYS A 10 1.36 -5.94 4.53
C LYS A 10 0.88 -6.41 3.14
N ALA A 11 0.82 -7.72 2.92
CA ALA A 11 0.34 -8.29 1.66
C ALA A 11 -1.14 -7.97 1.39
N VAL A 12 -2.00 -8.10 2.41
CA VAL A 12 -3.44 -7.79 2.30
C VAL A 12 -3.67 -6.30 2.04
N SER A 13 -3.00 -5.43 2.80
CA SER A 13 -3.09 -3.97 2.62
C SER A 13 -2.71 -3.57 1.20
N TYR A 14 -1.63 -4.16 0.68
CA TYR A 14 -1.17 -3.89 -0.67
C TYR A 14 -2.13 -4.41 -1.76
N ARG A 15 -2.71 -5.59 -1.56
CA ARG A 15 -3.71 -6.19 -2.49
C ARG A 15 -4.96 -5.32 -2.60
N VAL A 16 -5.51 -4.85 -1.48
CA VAL A 16 -6.74 -4.04 -1.45
C VAL A 16 -6.54 -2.67 -2.09
N LEU A 17 -5.41 -2.01 -1.80
CA LEU A 17 -5.08 -0.72 -2.41
C LEU A 17 -4.91 -0.83 -3.93
N ARG A 18 -4.16 -1.85 -4.38
CA ARG A 18 -3.87 -2.02 -5.80
C ARG A 18 -5.13 -2.39 -6.60
N SER A 19 -6.04 -3.18 -6.04
CA SER A 19 -7.31 -3.52 -6.70
C SER A 19 -8.27 -2.33 -6.75
N ALA A 20 -8.41 -1.56 -5.66
CA ALA A 20 -9.29 -0.39 -5.61
C ALA A 20 -8.88 0.68 -6.63
N VAL A 21 -7.58 0.97 -6.72
CA VAL A 21 -7.05 1.92 -7.70
C VAL A 21 -7.32 1.44 -9.14
N THR A 22 -7.10 0.15 -9.42
CA THR A 22 -7.36 -0.42 -10.75
C THR A 22 -8.85 -0.37 -11.11
N ALA A 23 -9.74 -0.70 -10.18
CA ALA A 23 -11.18 -0.63 -10.39
C ALA A 23 -11.64 0.81 -10.66
N LEU A 24 -11.12 1.79 -9.92
CA LEU A 24 -11.45 3.20 -10.09
C LEU A 24 -11.06 3.71 -11.50
N ILE A 25 -9.91 3.29 -12.00
CA ILE A 25 -9.45 3.63 -13.35
C ILE A 25 -10.36 3.00 -14.40
N VAL A 26 -10.65 1.71 -14.31
CA VAL A 26 -11.53 1.05 -15.28
C VAL A 26 -12.92 1.71 -15.30
N LEU A 27 -13.46 2.06 -14.14
CA LEU A 27 -14.76 2.73 -14.01
C LEU A 27 -14.74 4.16 -14.58
N LEU A 28 -13.67 4.92 -14.35
CA LEU A 28 -13.55 6.30 -14.84
C LEU A 28 -13.25 6.37 -16.35
N PHE A 29 -12.58 5.37 -16.94
CA PHE A 29 -12.08 5.41 -18.32
C PHE A 29 -12.79 4.52 -19.34
N SER A 30 -13.86 3.83 -18.95
CA SER A 30 -14.63 2.93 -19.84
C SER A 30 -15.14 3.58 -21.14
N GLY A 31 -15.18 4.92 -21.23
CA GLY A 31 -15.73 5.63 -22.39
C GLY A 31 -14.77 6.41 -23.29
N SER A 32 -13.49 6.62 -22.93
CA SER A 32 -12.62 7.52 -23.74
C SER A 32 -11.11 7.28 -23.63
N LEU A 33 -10.49 6.95 -24.76
CA LEU A 33 -9.07 6.57 -24.90
C LEU A 33 -8.07 7.70 -24.55
N LYS A 34 -8.37 8.95 -24.93
CA LYS A 34 -7.51 10.11 -24.62
C LYS A 34 -7.41 10.37 -23.12
N ILE A 35 -8.50 10.19 -22.39
CA ILE A 35 -8.52 10.41 -20.94
C ILE A 35 -7.87 9.22 -20.22
N SER A 36 -8.04 8.00 -20.74
CA SER A 36 -7.41 6.77 -20.23
C SER A 36 -5.89 6.84 -20.20
N LEU A 37 -5.24 7.44 -21.21
CA LEU A 37 -3.79 7.65 -21.22
C LEU A 37 -3.31 8.60 -20.12
N GLY A 38 -4.00 9.74 -19.95
CA GLY A 38 -3.66 10.72 -18.91
C GLY A 38 -3.80 10.12 -17.50
N VAL A 39 -4.80 9.27 -17.31
CA VAL A 39 -5.03 8.67 -16.00
C VAL A 39 -4.23 7.40 -15.74
N GLY A 40 -3.83 6.66 -16.77
CA GLY A 40 -2.79 5.62 -16.63
C GLY A 40 -1.47 6.20 -16.08
N ALA A 41 -1.08 7.39 -16.52
CA ALA A 41 0.10 8.08 -15.98
C ALA A 41 -0.11 8.54 -14.52
N LEU A 42 -1.28 9.11 -14.21
CA LEU A 42 -1.65 9.55 -12.87
C LEU A 42 -1.79 8.39 -11.88
N ASP A 43 -2.28 7.23 -12.33
CA ASP A 43 -2.33 5.98 -11.60
C ASP A 43 -0.95 5.45 -11.24
N MET A 44 -0.03 5.46 -12.22
CA MET A 44 1.34 5.03 -12.00
C MET A 44 2.00 5.87 -10.90
N LEU A 45 1.82 7.19 -10.93
CA LEU A 45 2.28 8.10 -9.87
C LEU A 45 1.56 7.84 -8.55
N SER A 46 0.24 7.61 -8.58
CA SER A 46 -0.56 7.32 -7.39
C SER A 46 -0.12 6.03 -6.70
N LYS A 47 0.21 4.97 -7.46
CA LYS A 47 0.74 3.70 -6.93
C LYS A 47 2.09 3.87 -6.25
N ILE A 48 2.97 4.70 -6.81
CA ILE A 48 4.26 5.03 -6.21
C ILE A 48 4.03 5.80 -4.89
N ALA A 49 3.17 6.83 -4.91
CA ALA A 49 2.82 7.59 -3.71
C ALA A 49 2.19 6.70 -2.63
N LEU A 50 1.26 5.81 -3.01
CA LEU A 50 0.61 4.85 -2.12
C LEU A 50 1.59 3.85 -1.53
N TYR A 51 2.53 3.34 -2.31
CA TYR A 51 3.58 2.47 -1.79
C TYR A 51 4.45 3.21 -0.75
N PHE A 52 4.83 4.44 -1.06
CA PHE A 52 5.63 5.26 -0.15
C PHE A 52 4.90 5.58 1.15
N LEU A 53 3.63 5.99 1.06
CA LEU A 53 2.74 6.19 2.21
C LEU A 53 2.52 4.90 2.99
N HIS A 54 2.33 3.77 2.32
CA HIS A 54 2.13 2.48 2.96
C HIS A 54 3.36 2.09 3.79
N GLU A 55 4.56 2.22 3.21
CA GLU A 55 5.81 1.93 3.90
C GLU A 55 6.03 2.89 5.08
N ARG A 56 5.68 4.17 4.90
CA ARG A 56 5.78 5.18 5.95
C ARG A 56 4.80 4.93 7.10
N LEU A 57 3.53 4.61 6.81
CA LEU A 57 2.55 4.20 7.82
C LEU A 57 3.03 2.94 8.56
N TRP A 58 3.64 1.98 7.86
CA TRP A 58 4.22 0.79 8.50
C TRP A 58 5.38 1.12 9.45
N ASN A 59 6.14 2.19 9.21
CA ASN A 59 7.14 2.64 10.17
C ASN A 59 6.53 3.19 11.46
N TYR A 60 5.36 3.82 11.38
CA TYR A 60 4.63 4.35 12.53
C TYR A 60 3.85 3.30 13.32
N ILE A 61 3.48 2.18 12.69
CA ILE A 61 2.77 1.10 13.35
C ILE A 61 3.78 0.27 14.17
N PRO A 62 3.73 0.27 15.53
CA PRO A 62 4.64 -0.49 16.38
C PRO A 62 4.26 -1.98 16.47
N TYR A 63 3.70 -2.53 15.40
CA TYR A 63 3.21 -3.91 15.36
C TYR A 63 4.36 -4.86 15.01
N GLY A 64 4.72 -5.72 15.96
CA GLY A 64 5.80 -6.70 15.82
C GLY A 64 7.20 -6.22 16.22
N ARG A 65 7.34 -5.07 16.91
CA ARG A 65 8.61 -4.71 17.55
C ARG A 65 8.82 -5.63 18.78
N PRO A 66 9.95 -6.34 18.90
CA PRO A 66 10.26 -7.02 20.15
C PRO A 66 10.31 -5.98 21.27
N LYS A 67 9.65 -6.27 22.39
CA LYS A 67 9.86 -5.47 23.61
C LYS A 67 11.38 -5.45 23.88
N PRO A 68 11.96 -4.28 24.17
CA PRO A 68 13.36 -4.24 24.58
C PRO A 68 13.52 -5.22 25.76
N PRO A 69 14.62 -6.00 25.83
CA PRO A 69 14.84 -6.88 26.96
C PRO A 69 14.80 -6.01 28.22
N GLU A 70 13.83 -6.31 29.09
CA GLU A 70 13.77 -5.75 30.43
C GLU A 70 15.07 -6.20 31.11
N TYR A 71 16.04 -5.29 31.23
CA TYR A 71 17.25 -5.60 31.97
C TYR A 71 16.83 -5.72 33.43
N GLU A 72 16.80 -6.94 33.94
CA GLU A 72 16.70 -7.18 35.38
C GLU A 72 17.93 -6.58 36.04
N ILE A 73 17.65 -5.73 37.04
CA ILE A 73 18.61 -5.05 37.92
C ILE A 73 19.36 -6.04 38.81
#